data_AF-A0A951QH50-F1
#
_entry.id   AF-A0A951QH50-F1
#
_cell.length_a   1.000
_cell.length_b   1.000
_cell.length_c   1.000
_cell.angle_alpha   90.00
_cell.angle_beta   90.00
_cell.angle_gamma   90.00
#
_symmetry.space_group_name_H-M   'P 1'
#
loop_
_entity.id
_entity.type
_entity.pdbx_description
1 polymer ?
#
loop_
_entity_poly.entity_id
_entity_poly.type
_entity_poly.pdbx_seq_one_letter_code
_entity_poly.pdbx_strand_id
1 'polypeptide(L)' 'MPGITFKTSETDYEILREMPGLRPAPYLASRGMKWIQRYDHSCLSDDNLRRCIAESYNIVASSFSHRKRSELGL' A
#
# COMPACT_ATOMS: atom_id res chain seq x y z
N MET A 1 -5.41 3.72 -17.73
CA MET A 1 -3.94 3.76 -17.49
C MET A 1 -3.60 2.76 -16.38
N PRO A 2 -2.40 2.19 -16.34
CA PRO A 2 -2.01 1.30 -15.24
C PRO A 2 -1.99 2.10 -13.92
N GLY A 3 -2.75 1.63 -12.92
CA GLY A 3 -2.78 2.24 -11.60
C GLY A 3 -1.65 1.73 -10.70
N ILE A 4 -1.21 2.54 -9.74
CA ILE A 4 -0.16 2.19 -8.78
C ILE A 4 -0.82 1.56 -7.55
N THR A 5 -0.38 0.36 -7.17
CA THR A 5 -0.92 -0.38 -6.03
C THR A 5 0.10 -0.46 -4.91
N PHE A 6 -0.34 -0.22 -3.68
CA PHE A 6 0.50 -0.28 -2.48
C PHE A 6 -0.27 -0.89 -1.29
N LYS A 7 0.48 -1.47 -0.35
CA LYS A 7 -0.06 -2.08 0.86
C LYS A 7 -0.31 -0.99 1.90
N THR A 8 -1.35 -1.17 2.71
CA THR A 8 -1.74 -0.20 3.73
C THR A 8 -1.93 -0.89 5.08
N SER A 9 -1.94 -0.09 6.14
CA SER A 9 -2.47 -0.52 7.43
C SER A 9 -4.00 -0.70 7.33
N GLU A 10 -4.62 -1.31 8.36
CA GLU A 10 -6.08 -1.41 8.46
C GLU A 10 -6.73 -0.02 8.52
N THR A 11 -6.16 0.87 9.33
CA THR A 11 -6.65 2.25 9.51
C THR A 11 -6.57 3.04 8.21
N ASP A 12 -5.41 3.03 7.54
CA ASP A 12 -5.23 3.77 6.29
C ASP A 12 -6.09 3.20 5.18
N TYR A 13 -6.35 1.90 5.17
CA TYR A 13 -7.20 1.27 4.17
C TYR A 13 -8.62 1.83 4.20
N GLU A 14 -9.22 1.93 5.39
CA GLU A 14 -10.60 2.42 5.52
C GLU A 14 -10.71 3.90 5.15
N ILE A 15 -9.66 4.70 5.37
CA ILE A 15 -9.63 6.11 4.94
C ILE A 15 -9.43 6.20 3.42
N LEU A 16 -8.41 5.53 2.89
CA LEU A 16 -7.98 5.67 1.50
C LEU A 16 -8.98 5.07 0.50
N ARG A 17 -9.75 4.05 0.88
CA ARG A 17 -10.76 3.44 -0.01
C ARG A 17 -11.95 4.37 -0.30
N GLU A 18 -12.19 5.37 0.54
CA GLU A 18 -13.29 6.33 0.39
C GLU A 18 -12.86 7.58 -0.39
N MET A 19 -11.56 7.78 -0.58
CA MET A 19 -11.02 8.92 -1.32
C MET A 19 -11.21 8.74 -2.84
N PRO A 20 -11.59 9.81 -3.57
CA PRO A 20 -11.71 9.74 -5.02
C PRO A 20 -10.38 9.35 -5.67
N GLY A 21 -10.42 8.64 -6.80
CA GLY A 21 -9.20 8.20 -7.49
C GLY A 21 -8.42 7.06 -6.82
N LEU A 22 -8.88 6.57 -5.68
CA LEU A 22 -8.38 5.38 -5.00
C LEU A 22 -9.46 4.28 -4.98
N ARG A 23 -9.03 3.02 -5.02
CA ARG A 23 -9.92 1.86 -4.89
C ARG A 23 -9.20 0.67 -4.26
N PRO A 24 -9.91 -0.29 -3.66
CA PRO A 24 -9.35 -1.59 -3.32
C PRO A 24 -8.67 -2.25 -4.52
N ALA A 25 -7.49 -2.84 -4.33
CA ALA A 25 -6.74 -3.46 -5.40
C ALA A 25 -7.45 -4.73 -5.94
N PRO A 26 -7.88 -4.77 -7.22
CA PRO A 26 -8.77 -5.82 -7.74
C PRO A 26 -8.25 -7.27 -7.61
N TYR A 27 -6.92 -7.46 -7.63
CA TYR A 27 -6.28 -8.78 -7.62
C TYR A 27 -5.36 -9.02 -6.41
N LEU A 28 -5.18 -8.02 -5.55
CA LEU A 28 -4.25 -8.08 -4.40
C LEU A 28 -4.99 -8.05 -3.05
N ALA A 29 -6.27 -7.68 -3.04
CA ALA A 29 -7.11 -7.65 -1.83
C ALA A 29 -7.61 -9.05 -1.39
N SER A 30 -7.08 -10.14 -1.95
CA SER A 30 -7.42 -11.50 -1.51
C SER A 30 -6.69 -11.86 -0.20
N ARG A 31 -7.37 -12.61 0.69
CA ARG A 31 -6.81 -13.16 1.95
C ARG A 31 -6.54 -12.14 3.08
N GLY A 32 -7.41 -11.14 3.24
CA GLY A 32 -7.37 -10.22 4.40
C GLY A 32 -6.24 -9.19 4.36
N MET A 33 -5.46 -9.14 3.27
CA MET A 33 -4.47 -8.09 3.09
C MET A 33 -5.12 -6.80 2.57
N LYS A 34 -4.73 -5.67 3.14
CA LYS A 34 -5.23 -4.35 2.78
C LYS A 34 -4.31 -3.72 1.73
N TRP A 35 -4.84 -3.58 0.52
CA TRP A 35 -4.14 -3.02 -0.63
C TRP A 35 -5.03 -2.01 -1.35
N ILE A 36 -4.47 -0.84 -1.64
CA ILE A 36 -5.14 0.24 -2.36
C ILE A 36 -4.43 0.46 -3.69
N GLN A 37 -5.22 0.71 -4.72
CA GLN A 37 -4.76 1.15 -6.02
C GLN A 37 -5.17 2.61 -6.27
N ARG A 38 -4.18 3.46 -6.54
CA ARG A 38 -4.39 4.78 -7.15
C ARG A 38 -4.58 4.58 -8.64
N TYR A 39 -5.78 4.85 -9.14
CA TYR A 39 -6.11 4.77 -10.56
C TYR A 39 -6.23 6.15 -11.22
N ASP A 40 -6.30 7.20 -10.42
CA ASP A 40 -6.40 8.58 -10.87
C ASP A 40 -5.49 9.51 -10.04
N HIS A 41 -4.99 10.58 -10.68
CA HIS A 41 -4.02 11.48 -10.08
C HIS A 41 -4.64 12.64 -9.28
N SER A 42 -5.96 12.84 -9.33
CA SER A 42 -6.64 14.02 -8.77
C SER A 42 -6.58 14.14 -7.25
N CYS A 43 -6.55 13.02 -6.52
CA CYS A 43 -6.73 13.05 -5.06
C CYS A 43 -5.43 12.92 -4.25
N LEU A 44 -4.42 12.26 -4.80
CA LEU A 44 -3.15 12.03 -4.12
C LEU A 44 -2.04 12.76 -4.87
N SER A 45 -1.28 13.63 -4.23
CA SER A 45 -0.06 14.19 -4.84
C SER A 45 1.02 13.10 -4.96
N ASP A 46 2.02 13.32 -5.80
CA ASP A 46 3.11 12.36 -5.97
C ASP A 46 3.98 12.24 -4.71
N ASP A 47 4.12 13.29 -3.92
CA ASP A 47 4.80 13.22 -2.62
C ASP A 47 4.05 12.37 -1.60
N ASN A 48 2.71 12.50 -1.57
CA ASN A 48 1.88 11.64 -0.73
C ASN A 48 1.93 10.19 -1.23
N LEU A 49 1.94 9.96 -2.55
CA LEU A 49 2.11 8.63 -3.12
C LEU A 49 3.45 8.00 -2.67
N ARG A 50 4.56 8.76 -2.75
CA ARG A 50 5.87 8.27 -2.30
C ARG A 50 5.85 7.87 -0.82
N ARG A 51 5.17 8.64 0.03
CA ARG A 51 4.98 8.30 1.46
C ARG A 51 4.19 7.01 1.63
N CYS A 52 3.08 6.84 0.90
CA CYS A 52 2.31 5.59 0.93
C CYS A 52 3.12 4.38 0.47
N ILE A 53 3.99 4.54 -0.54
CA ILE A 53 4.88 3.47 -1.02
C ILE A 53 5.95 3.14 0.04
N ALA A 54 6.56 4.14 0.66
CA ALA A 54 7.52 3.94 1.74
C ALA A 54 6.89 3.20 2.93
N GLU A 55 5.67 3.57 3.31
CA GLU A 55 4.96 2.89 4.39
C GLU A 55 4.55 1.47 4.01
N SER A 56 4.09 1.26 2.77
CA SER A 56 3.85 -0.08 2.22
C SER A 56 5.09 -0.97 2.34
N TYR A 57 6.27 -0.43 2.06
CA TYR A 57 7.52 -1.16 2.23
C TYR A 57 7.77 -1.53 3.69
N ASN A 58 7.61 -0.59 4.62
CA ASN A 58 7.78 -0.84 6.06
C ASN A 58 6.83 -1.93 6.58
N ILE A 59 5.56 -1.92 6.15
CA ILE A 59 4.57 -2.94 6.52
C ILE A 59 5.00 -4.32 6.03
N VAL A 60 5.49 -4.42 4.79
CA VAL A 60 5.95 -5.71 4.26
C VAL A 60 7.25 -6.16 4.94
N ALA A 61 8.20 -5.26 5.12
CA ALA A 61 9.48 -5.53 5.77
C ALA A 61 9.28 -6.03 7.22
N SER A 62 8.41 -5.37 7.98
CA SER A 62 8.09 -5.74 9.36
C SER A 62 7.34 -7.06 9.49
N SER A 63 6.65 -7.52 8.43
CA SER A 63 5.97 -8.81 8.42
C SER A 63 6.92 -10.02 8.35
N PHE A 64 8.19 -9.79 8.05
CA PHE A 64 9.20 -10.86 8.02
C PHE A 64 9.76 -11.19 9.41
N SER A 65 10.09 -12.47 9.60
CA SER A 65 10.81 -12.92 10.79
C SER A 65 12.17 -12.24 10.90
N HIS A 66 12.71 -12.16 12.12
CA HIS A 66 14.03 -11.55 12.36
C HIS A 66 15.14 -12.17 11.49
N ARG A 67 15.11 -13.49 11.32
CA ARG A 67 16.05 -14.21 10.45
C ARG A 67 15.95 -13.73 9.00
N LYS A 68 14.73 -13.63 8.47
CA LYS A 68 14.51 -13.25 7.07
C LYS A 68 14.80 -11.78 6.82
N ARG A 69 14.57 -10.90 7.81
CA ARG A 69 15.02 -9.50 7.74
C ARG A 69 16.54 -9.40 7.65
N SER A 70 17.25 -10.10 8.54
CA SER A 70 18.71 -10.14 8.51
C SER A 70 19.29 -10.69 7.20
N GLU A 71 18.70 -11.76 6.64
CA GLU A 71 19.10 -12.33 5.34
C GLU A 71 18.89 -11.34 4.17
N LEU A 72 17.90 -10.45 4.28
CA LEU A 72 17.57 -9.43 3.28
C LEU A 72 18.25 -8.08 3.52
N GLY A 73 19.02 -7.93 4.62
CA GLY A 73 19.63 -6.65 5.01
C GLY A 73 18.61 -5.59 5.44
N LEU A 74 17.45 -6.03 5.95
CA LEU A 74 16.34 -5.20 6.45
C LEU A 74 16.35 -5.04 7.97
#